data_AF-A0A6P0NCJ6-F1
#
_entry.id   AF-A0A6P0NCJ6-F1
#
_cell.length_a   1.000
_cell.length_b   1.000
_cell.length_c   1.000
_cell.angle_alpha   90.00
_cell.angle_beta   90.00
_cell.angle_gamma   90.00
#
_symmetry.space_group_name_H-M   'P 1'
#
loop_
_entity.id
_entity.type
_entity.pdbx_description
1 polymer ?
#
loop_
_entity_poly.entity_id
_entity_poly.type
_entity_poly.pdbx_seq_one_letter_code
_entity_poly.pdbx_strand_id
1 'polypeptide(L)' 'YQQNYEDIISLDPAGKYKDKVRLMCDFARHHTERSVPDPYYGGPEGFNKVIDLLLDACEGLLEHVVDNYTKTRQN' A
#
# COMPACT_ATOMS: atom_id res chain seq x y z
N TYR A 1 9.05 5.49 7.86
CA TYR A 1 8.10 4.75 7.01
C TYR A 1 6.64 5.16 7.23
N GLN A 2 6.16 5.27 8.48
CA GLN A 2 4.82 5.81 8.76
C GLN A 2 4.66 7.31 8.45
N GLN A 3 5.77 8.04 8.42
CA GLN A 3 5.83 9.46 8.07
C GLN A 3 5.15 9.80 6.74
N ASN A 4 5.38 9.03 5.66
CA ASN A 4 4.77 9.32 4.35
C ASN A 4 3.24 9.31 4.41
N TYR A 5 2.67 8.39 5.20
CA TYR A 5 1.24 8.32 5.40
C TYR A 5 0.75 9.56 6.16
N GLU A 6 1.42 9.92 7.25
CA GLU A 6 1.09 11.11 8.04
C GLU A 6 1.18 12.41 7.22
N ASP A 7 2.22 12.53 6.40
CA ASP A 7 2.44 13.67 5.52
C ASP A 7 1.29 13.80 4.51
N ILE A 8 0.87 12.71 3.85
CA ILE A 8 -0.28 12.72 2.93
C ILE A 8 -1.58 13.07 3.66
N ILE A 9 -1.83 12.49 4.84
CA ILE A 9 -3.02 12.79 5.64
C ILE A 9 -3.04 14.27 6.06
N SER A 10 -1.88 14.87 6.35
CA SER A 10 -1.80 16.28 6.72
C SER A 10 -2.23 17.24 5.61
N LEU A 11 -2.19 16.80 4.34
CA LEU A 11 -2.63 17.58 3.18
C LEU A 11 -4.17 17.62 3.03
N ASP A 12 -4.91 16.82 3.80
CA ASP A 12 -6.37 16.84 3.86
C ASP A 12 -6.86 17.17 5.28
N PRO A 13 -6.77 18.44 5.73
CA PRO A 13 -7.16 18.83 7.10
C PRO A 13 -8.64 18.58 7.40
N ALA A 14 -9.49 18.53 6.37
CA ALA A 14 -10.92 18.23 6.50
C ALA A 14 -11.19 16.72 6.65
N GLY A 15 -10.20 15.86 6.42
CA GLY A 15 -10.30 14.41 6.52
C GLY A 15 -11.27 13.77 5.53
N LYS A 16 -11.57 14.44 4.41
CA LYS A 16 -12.55 14.00 3.41
C LYS A 16 -12.15 12.73 2.67
N TYR A 17 -10.85 12.47 2.55
CA TYR A 17 -10.28 11.37 1.75
C TYR A 17 -9.44 10.39 2.58
N LYS A 18 -9.42 10.55 3.91
CA LYS A 18 -8.60 9.73 4.81
C LYS A 18 -8.87 8.23 4.65
N ASP A 19 -10.12 7.85 4.39
CA ASP A 19 -10.55 6.48 4.14
C ASP A 19 -9.94 5.86 2.87
N LYS A 20 -9.48 6.69 1.93
CA LYS A 20 -8.89 6.27 0.66
C LYS A 20 -7.38 6.11 0.72
N VAL A 21 -6.71 6.62 1.75
CA VAL A 21 -5.25 6.57 1.88
C VAL A 21 -4.89 5.31 2.66
N ARG A 22 -4.05 4.45 2.09
CA ARG A 22 -3.63 3.16 2.65
C ARG A 22 -2.16 2.91 2.38
N LEU A 23 -1.50 2.13 3.24
CA LEU A 23 -0.13 1.70 3.00
C LEU A 23 -0.11 0.60 1.93
N MET A 24 0.92 0.54 1.10
CA MET A 24 1.01 -0.51 0.08
C MET A 24 0.99 -1.91 0.71
N CYS A 25 1.75 -2.10 1.80
CA CYS A 25 1.79 -3.37 2.52
C CYS A 25 0.48 -3.76 3.20
N ASP A 26 -0.53 -2.87 3.31
CA ASP A 26 -1.87 -3.26 3.75
C ASP A 26 -2.52 -4.27 2.79
N PHE A 27 -2.02 -4.36 1.55
CA PHE A 27 -2.49 -5.27 0.51
C PHE A 27 -1.55 -6.47 0.30
N ALA A 28 -0.42 -6.54 1.00
CA ALA A 28 0.48 -7.70 0.93
C ALA A 28 -0.16 -8.91 1.62
N ARG A 29 0.01 -10.10 1.05
CA ARG A 29 -0.64 -11.34 1.54
C ARG A 29 0.35 -12.40 1.96
N HIS A 30 1.55 -12.37 1.40
CA HIS A 30 2.61 -13.34 1.64
C HIS A 30 3.75 -12.76 2.48
N HIS A 31 3.76 -11.43 2.65
CA HIS A 31 4.73 -10.67 3.43
C HIS A 31 4.11 -10.08 4.70
N THR A 32 4.92 -9.95 5.76
CA THR A 32 4.46 -9.46 7.08
C THR A 32 4.94 -8.06 7.41
N GLU A 33 5.75 -7.50 6.51
CA GLU A 33 6.27 -6.15 6.57
C GLU A 33 5.12 -5.14 6.58
N ARG A 34 5.21 -4.14 7.47
CA ARG A 34 4.18 -3.09 7.59
C ARG A 34 4.37 -1.94 6.61
N SER A 35 5.50 -1.86 5.95
CA SER A 35 5.84 -0.80 5.02
C SER A 35 6.93 -1.26 4.06
N VAL A 36 6.91 -0.73 2.84
CA VAL A 36 7.98 -0.91 1.87
C VAL A 36 9.23 -0.17 2.40
N PRO A 37 10.37 -0.84 2.57
CA PRO A 37 11.60 -0.22 3.04
C PRO A 37 12.17 0.69 1.95
N ASP A 38 12.99 1.66 2.37
CA ASP A 38 13.76 2.47 1.43
C ASP A 38 14.90 1.61 0.85
N PRO A 39 14.99 1.44 -0.48
CA PRO A 39 15.97 0.54 -1.09
C PRO A 39 17.41 1.08 -1.06
N TYR A 40 17.62 2.39 -0.81
CA TYR A 40 18.92 3.04 -0.99
C TYR A 40 19.98 2.63 0.06
N TYR A 41 19.56 1.99 1.16
CA TYR A 41 20.46 1.58 2.25
C TYR A 41 20.91 0.11 2.18
N GLY A 42 20.46 -0.66 1.19
CA GLY A 42 20.70 -2.12 1.09
C GLY A 42 21.45 -2.60 -0.15
N GLY A 43 21.92 -1.69 -1.02
CA GLY A 43 22.45 -2.06 -2.33
C GLY A 43 21.40 -2.76 -3.21
N PRO A 44 21.81 -3.58 -4.21
CA PRO A 44 20.87 -4.24 -5.12
C PRO A 44 19.80 -5.09 -4.42
N GLU A 45 20.14 -5.77 -3.32
CA GLU A 45 19.18 -6.58 -2.56
C GLU A 45 18.06 -5.76 -1.91
N GLY A 46 18.34 -4.49 -1.57
CA GLY A 46 17.31 -3.56 -1.11
C GLY A 46 16.22 -3.34 -2.17
N PHE A 47 16.62 -3.26 -3.45
CA PHE A 47 15.69 -3.12 -4.56
C PHE A 47 14.91 -4.42 -4.82
N ASN A 48 15.58 -5.59 -4.77
CA ASN A 48 14.90 -6.88 -4.90
C ASN A 48 13.79 -7.02 -3.84
N LYS A 49 14.11 -6.70 -2.58
CA LYS A 49 13.13 -6.76 -1.50
C LYS A 49 11.94 -5.83 -1.71
N VAL A 50 12.18 -4.62 -2.22
CA VAL A 50 11.10 -3.69 -2.59
C VAL A 50 10.23 -4.27 -3.69
N ILE A 51 10.83 -4.83 -4.74
CA ILE A 51 10.09 -5.45 -5.85
C ILE A 51 9.22 -6.60 -5.36
N ASP A 52 9.74 -7.49 -4.52
CA ASP A 52 8.98 -8.62 -3.96
C ASP A 52 7.75 -8.16 -3.17
N LEU A 53 7.93 -7.12 -2.33
CA LEU A 53 6.84 -6.53 -1.56
C LEU A 53 5.79 -5.86 -2.46
N LEU A 54 6.22 -5.16 -3.51
CA LEU A 54 5.32 -4.49 -4.44
C LEU A 54 4.53 -5.49 -5.28
N LEU A 55 5.14 -6.59 -5.71
CA LEU A 55 4.45 -7.62 -6.49
C LEU A 55 3.34 -8.29 -5.66
N ASP A 56 3.64 -8.70 -4.43
CA ASP A 56 2.66 -9.28 -3.51
C ASP A 56 1.51 -8.30 -3.21
N ALA A 57 1.85 -7.05 -2.88
CA ALA A 57 0.86 -6.05 -2.56
C ALA A 57 0.00 -5.63 -3.77
N CYS A 58 0.55 -5.57 -4.98
CA CYS A 58 -0.20 -5.25 -6.19
C CYS A 58 -1.24 -6.34 -6.51
N GLU A 59 -0.91 -7.61 -6.26
CA GLU A 59 -1.85 -8.72 -6.45
C GLU A 59 -3.04 -8.59 -5.48
N GLY A 60 -2.78 -8.37 -4.19
CA GLY A 60 -3.83 -8.15 -3.20
C GLY A 60 -4.63 -6.86 -3.43
N LEU A 61 -3.99 -5.80 -3.93
CA LEU A 61 -4.67 -4.55 -4.30
C LEU A 61 -5.64 -4.75 -5.48
N LEU A 62 -5.22 -5.51 -6.49
CA LEU A 62 -6.07 -5.81 -7.64
C LEU A 62 -7.35 -6.55 -7.21
N GLU A 63 -7.19 -7.58 -6.37
CA GLU A 63 -8.34 -8.31 -5.81
C GLU A 63 -9.25 -7.40 -5.00
N HIS A 64 -8.68 -6.55 -4.13
CA HIS A 64 -9.45 -5.59 -3.35
C HIS A 64 -10.29 -4.67 -4.25
N VAL A 65 -9.70 -4.15 -5.34
CA VAL A 65 -10.42 -3.26 -6.27
C VAL A 65 -11.52 -4.00 -7.02
N VAL A 66 -11.25 -5.22 -7.50
CA VAL A 66 -12.22 -6.06 -8.22
C VAL A 66 -13.40 -6.43 -7.30
N ASP A 67 -13.12 -6.82 -6.06
CA ASP A 67 -14.14 -7.14 -5.06
C ASP A 67 -15.04 -5.94 -4.76
N ASN A 68 -14.44 -4.77 -4.49
CA ASN A 68 -15.21 -3.55 -4.20
C ASN A 68 -16.04 -3.10 -5.41
N TYR A 69 -15.49 -3.19 -6.62
CA TYR A 69 -16.22 -2.89 -7.84
C TYR A 69 -17.43 -3.81 -8.01
N THR A 70 -17.25 -5.11 -7.76
CA THR A 70 -18.34 -6.10 -7.87
C THR A 70 -19.43 -5.86 -6.83
N LYS A 71 -19.06 -5.61 -5.57
CA LYS A 71 -19.99 -5.26 -4.48
C LYS A 71 -20.78 -3.99 -4.77
N THR A 72 -20.14 -2.99 -5.39
CA THR A 72 -20.79 -1.72 -5.75
C THR A 72 -21.81 -1.88 -6.88
N ARG A 73 -21.67 -2.89 -7.75
CA ARG A 73 -22.63 -3.16 -8.86
C ARG A 73 -23.80 -4.07 -8.49
N GLN A 74 -23.72 -4.76 -7.35
CA GLN A 74 -24.79 -5.62 -6.84
C GLN A 74 -25.76 -4.89 -5.88
N ASN A 75 -25.44 -3.65 -5.50
CA ASN A 75 -26.32 -2.71 -4.79
C ASN A 75 -26.86 -1.65 -5.75
#